data_AF-A0A2S7DGY3-F1
#
_entry.id   AF-A0A2S7DGY3-F1
#
_cell.length_a   1.000
_cell.length_b   1.000
_cell.length_c   1.000
_cell.angle_alpha   90.00
_cell.angle_beta   90.00
_cell.angle_gamma   90.00
#
_symmetry.space_group_name_H-M   'P 1'
#
loop_
_entity.id
_entity.type
_entity.pdbx_description
1 polymer ?
#
loop_
_entity_poly.entity_id
_entity_poly.type
_entity_poly.pdbx_seq_one_letter_code
_entity_poly.pdbx_strand_id
1 'polypeptide(L)'
;MKIQIEGQHLRFRIDEAELATLLAGQSVDNLSRLPSGQGARLVRHTVSLTGGHAACNCATDHWQLSVPRDALEAHARRLPSRDGLRFSFDAGAGHAEHMALQVTFDIDVRDSARKRLAKE
;
A
#
# COMPACT_ATOMS: atom_id res chain seq x y z
N MET A 1 -8.90 -1.56 -2.49
CA MET A 1 -7.45 -1.81 -2.53
C MET A 1 -7.09 -3.02 -3.40
N LYS A 2 -6.11 -2.86 -4.30
CA LYS A 2 -5.53 -3.93 -5.13
C LYS A 2 -4.09 -4.21 -4.70
N ILE A 3 -3.75 -5.48 -4.56
CA ILE A 3 -2.39 -5.95 -4.24
C ILE A 3 -1.81 -6.66 -5.46
N GLN A 4 -0.56 -6.36 -5.81
CA GLN A 4 0.19 -7.08 -6.83
C GLN A 4 1.53 -7.52 -6.25
N ILE A 5 1.90 -8.78 -6.48
CA ILE A 5 3.12 -9.39 -5.95
C ILE A 5 3.85 -10.01 -7.13
N GLU A 6 5.12 -9.64 -7.33
CA GLU A 6 5.96 -10.13 -8.42
C GLU A 6 7.42 -10.14 -7.98
N GLY A 7 7.99 -11.32 -7.72
CA GLY A 7 9.36 -11.42 -7.18
C GLY A 7 9.54 -10.61 -5.89
N GLN A 8 10.55 -9.73 -5.87
CA GLN A 8 10.81 -8.78 -4.77
C GLN A 8 10.10 -7.44 -4.95
N HIS A 9 8.97 -7.42 -5.65
CA HIS A 9 8.13 -6.25 -5.84
C HIS A 9 6.73 -6.48 -5.28
N LEU A 10 6.30 -5.56 -4.42
CA LEU A 10 4.97 -5.52 -3.84
C LEU A 10 4.32 -4.18 -4.16
N ARG A 11 3.10 -4.20 -4.67
CA ARG A 11 2.35 -2.99 -5.02
C ARG A 11 1.01 -2.96 -4.33
N PHE A 12 0.78 -1.89 -3.57
CA PHE A 12 -0.51 -1.53 -3.00
C PHE A 12 -1.09 -0.39 -3.82
N ARG A 13 -2.28 -0.61 -4.39
CA ARG A 13 -3.05 0.45 -5.04
C ARG A 13 -4.36 0.66 -4.30
N ILE A 14 -4.64 1.91 -3.95
CA ILE A 14 -5.90 2.31 -3.33
C ILE A 14 -6.68 3.29 -4.22
N ASP A 15 -7.97 3.45 -3.96
CA ASP A 15 -8.80 4.48 -4.60
C ASP A 15 -8.85 5.79 -3.78
N GLU A 16 -9.53 6.83 -4.28
CA GLU A 16 -9.64 8.13 -3.59
C GLU A 16 -10.46 8.06 -2.29
N ALA A 17 -11.42 7.13 -2.18
CA ALA A 17 -12.20 6.99 -0.95
C ALA A 17 -11.35 6.35 0.16
N GLU A 18 -10.56 5.36 -0.20
CA GLU A 18 -9.54 4.76 0.66
C GLU A 18 -8.46 5.79 1.03
N LEU A 19 -8.03 6.65 0.09
CA LEU A 19 -7.09 7.72 0.38
C LEU A 19 -7.65 8.69 1.43
N ALA A 20 -8.90 9.13 1.26
CA ALA A 20 -9.56 9.99 2.23
C ALA A 20 -9.65 9.34 3.62
N THR A 21 -9.89 8.03 3.66
CA THR A 21 -9.91 7.23 4.90
C THR A 21 -8.54 7.25 5.60
N LEU A 22 -7.46 7.03 4.84
CA LEU A 22 -6.08 7.14 5.38
C LEU A 22 -5.78 8.54 5.89
N LEU A 23 -6.10 9.58 5.10
CA LEU A 23 -5.85 10.98 5.47
C LEU A 23 -6.68 11.42 6.69
N ALA A 24 -7.82 10.78 6.95
CA ALA A 24 -8.59 10.93 8.19
C ALA A 24 -7.97 10.19 9.40
N GLY A 25 -6.79 9.58 9.23
CA GLY A 25 -6.07 8.85 10.26
C GLY A 25 -6.58 7.43 10.51
N GLN A 26 -7.48 6.92 9.67
CA GLN A 26 -7.96 5.55 9.77
C GLN A 26 -7.06 4.61 8.95
N SER A 27 -7.15 3.30 9.21
CA SER A 27 -6.50 2.28 8.37
C SER A 27 -7.42 1.85 7.22
N VAL A 28 -6.81 1.41 6.12
CA VAL A 28 -7.50 0.75 5.01
C VAL A 28 -7.18 -0.72 5.06
N ASP A 29 -8.22 -1.54 5.18
CA ASP A 29 -8.10 -3.00 5.24
C ASP A 29 -8.64 -3.66 3.96
N ASN A 30 -7.97 -4.72 3.51
CA ASN A 30 -8.47 -5.64 2.49
C ASN A 30 -8.39 -7.07 3.04
N LEU A 31 -9.54 -7.70 3.21
CA LEU A 31 -9.65 -9.07 3.70
C LEU A 31 -10.05 -10.00 2.57
N SER A 32 -9.19 -10.98 2.28
CA SER A 32 -9.47 -12.04 1.31
C SER A 32 -9.66 -13.37 2.03
N ARG A 33 -10.65 -14.16 1.58
CA ARG A 33 -10.88 -15.52 2.04
C ARG A 33 -10.40 -16.48 0.96
N LEU A 34 -9.26 -17.12 1.20
CA LEU A 34 -8.64 -18.05 0.27
C LEU A 34 -9.04 -19.50 0.63
N PRO A 35 -9.24 -20.37 -0.37
CA PRO A 35 -9.40 -21.79 -0.10
C PRO A 35 -8.09 -22.35 0.48
N SER A 36 -8.22 -23.21 1.48
CA SER A 36 -7.10 -24.03 1.97
C SER A 36 -7.61 -25.44 2.21
N GLY A 37 -6.71 -26.43 2.18
CA GLY A 37 -7.06 -27.84 2.43
C GLY A 37 -7.65 -28.11 3.82
N GLN A 38 -7.65 -27.11 4.73
CA GLN A 38 -8.17 -27.19 6.10
C GLN A 38 -9.34 -26.20 6.34
N GLY A 39 -9.95 -25.66 5.27
CA GLY A 39 -11.01 -24.66 5.33
C GLY A 39 -10.61 -23.31 4.75
N ALA A 40 -11.36 -22.26 5.03
CA ALA A 40 -11.07 -20.93 4.50
C ALA A 40 -9.94 -20.25 5.29
N ARG A 41 -8.84 -19.90 4.62
CA ARG A 41 -7.76 -19.08 5.20
C ARG A 41 -8.04 -17.61 4.96
N LEU A 42 -7.94 -16.80 6.01
CA LEU A 42 -8.06 -15.35 5.91
C LEU A 42 -6.68 -14.76 5.62
N VAL A 43 -6.64 -13.81 4.68
CA VAL A 43 -5.45 -12.99 4.41
C VAL A 43 -5.88 -11.54 4.49
N ARG A 44 -5.29 -10.82 5.43
CA ARG A 44 -5.54 -9.40 5.66
C ARG A 44 -4.36 -8.60 5.12
N HIS A 45 -4.68 -7.53 4.41
CA HIS A 45 -3.73 -6.48 4.05
C HIS A 45 -4.20 -5.18 4.68
N THR A 46 -3.32 -4.49 5.37
CA THR A 46 -3.64 -3.23 6.05
C THR A 46 -2.66 -2.15 5.61
N VAL A 47 -3.18 -0.99 5.25
CA VAL A 47 -2.39 0.24 5.09
C VAL A 47 -2.77 1.21 6.20
N SER A 48 -1.77 1.80 6.84
CA SER A 48 -1.94 2.77 7.92
C SER A 48 -0.93 3.91 7.79
N LEU A 49 -1.22 5.06 8.40
CA LEU A 49 -0.26 6.17 8.44
C LEU A 49 0.63 6.09 9.67
N THR A 50 1.87 6.51 9.49
CA THR A 50 2.85 6.69 10.58
C THR A 50 3.42 8.10 10.54
N GLY A 51 3.76 8.64 11.71
CA GLY A 51 4.53 9.88 11.83
C GLY A 51 6.04 9.67 11.67
N GLY A 52 6.50 8.43 11.52
CA GLY A 52 7.91 8.07 11.34
C GLY A 52 8.23 7.56 9.94
N HIS A 53 9.24 6.70 9.86
CA HIS A 53 9.64 6.06 8.62
C HIS A 53 8.64 5.01 8.15
N ALA A 54 8.65 4.75 6.84
CA ALA A 54 7.87 3.67 6.27
C ALA A 54 8.28 2.35 6.91
N ALA A 55 7.31 1.46 7.12
CA ALA A 55 7.54 0.12 7.64
C ALA A 55 6.65 -0.87 6.91
N CYS A 56 7.18 -2.06 6.64
CA CYS A 56 6.43 -3.16 6.06
C CYS A 56 6.61 -4.40 6.93
N ASN A 57 5.50 -5.01 7.33
CA ASN A 57 5.48 -6.25 8.10
C ASN A 57 4.65 -7.27 7.34
N CYS A 58 5.20 -8.45 7.11
CA CYS A 58 4.54 -9.55 6.41
C CYS A 58 4.44 -10.75 7.35
N ALA A 59 3.45 -10.72 8.24
CA ALA A 59 3.08 -11.91 9.01
C ALA A 59 2.36 -12.92 8.12
N THR A 60 2.20 -14.14 8.62
CA THR A 60 1.69 -15.30 7.86
C THR A 60 0.30 -15.08 7.26
N ASP A 61 -0.56 -14.30 7.90
CA ASP A 61 -1.94 -14.00 7.49
C ASP A 61 -2.26 -12.50 7.47
N HIS A 62 -1.31 -11.66 7.86
CA HIS A 62 -1.49 -10.22 7.96
C HIS A 62 -0.28 -9.45 7.42
N TRP A 63 -0.51 -8.72 6.34
CA TRP A 63 0.50 -7.86 5.71
C TRP A 63 0.15 -6.41 6.00
N GLN A 64 1.08 -5.68 6.58
CA GLN A 64 0.89 -4.29 6.96
C GLN A 64 1.91 -3.39 6.30
N LEU A 65 1.43 -2.29 5.70
CA LEU A 65 2.24 -1.18 5.25
C LEU A 65 1.93 0.06 6.10
N SER A 66 2.96 0.62 6.72
CA SER A 66 2.91 1.93 7.36
C SER A 66 3.52 2.96 6.42
N VAL A 67 2.73 3.95 6.01
CA VAL A 67 3.13 5.01 5.07
C VAL A 67 3.37 6.30 5.86
N PRO A 68 4.51 6.99 5.67
CA PRO A 68 4.74 8.28 6.30
C PRO A 68 3.66 9.29 5.90
N ARG A 69 3.03 9.92 6.90
CA ARG A 69 1.91 10.85 6.68
C ARG A 69 2.30 11.98 5.74
N ASP A 70 3.42 12.63 6.00
CA ASP A 70 3.89 13.79 5.22
C ASP A 70 4.12 13.42 3.75
N ALA A 71 4.68 12.23 3.49
CA ALA A 71 4.90 11.73 2.14
C ALA A 71 3.57 11.48 1.40
N LEU A 72 2.57 10.92 2.10
CA LEU A 72 1.25 10.71 1.52
C LEU A 72 0.53 12.03 1.26
N GLU A 73 0.56 12.98 2.19
CA GLU A 73 -0.06 14.30 2.03
C GLU A 73 0.59 15.08 0.87
N ALA A 74 1.91 15.06 0.77
CA ALA A 74 2.63 15.67 -0.36
C ALA A 74 2.29 15.01 -1.69
N HIS A 75 2.14 13.68 -1.72
CA HIS A 75 1.74 12.96 -2.91
C HIS A 75 0.28 13.23 -3.30
N ALA A 76 -0.64 13.28 -2.33
CA ALA A 76 -2.05 13.56 -2.53
C ALA A 76 -2.30 14.92 -3.17
N ARG A 77 -1.45 15.92 -2.90
CA ARG A 77 -1.52 17.25 -3.54
C ARG A 77 -1.20 17.24 -5.04
N ARG A 78 -0.50 16.21 -5.52
CA ARG A 78 -0.10 16.05 -6.93
C ARG A 78 -1.04 15.14 -7.74
N LEU A 79 -2.12 14.64 -7.13
CA LEU A 79 -3.06 13.76 -7.81
C LEU A 79 -3.94 14.53 -8.80
N PRO A 80 -4.29 13.94 -9.96
CA PRO A 80 -3.96 12.58 -10.38
C PRO A 80 -2.51 12.44 -10.87
N SER A 81 -1.79 11.43 -10.38
CA SER A 81 -0.40 11.16 -10.79
C SER A 81 -0.16 9.67 -11.00
N ARG A 82 0.59 9.32 -12.05
CA ARG A 82 1.02 7.93 -12.32
C ARG A 82 2.17 7.48 -11.42
N ASP A 83 2.79 8.43 -10.72
CA ASP A 83 3.83 8.12 -9.75
C ASP A 83 3.21 7.47 -8.51
N GLY A 84 3.96 6.56 -7.90
CA GLY A 84 3.65 6.04 -6.57
C GLY A 84 4.75 6.38 -5.59
N LEU A 85 4.44 6.32 -4.29
CA LEU A 85 5.44 6.30 -3.24
C LEU A 85 6.20 4.96 -3.31
N ARG A 86 7.53 5.02 -3.23
CA ARG A 86 8.40 3.85 -3.29
C ARG A 86 9.19 3.72 -2.01
N PHE A 87 9.22 2.52 -1.47
CA PHE A 87 9.94 2.17 -0.26
C PHE A 87 10.75 0.90 -0.51
N SER A 88 11.92 0.80 0.12
CA SER A 88 12.78 -0.37 0.04
C SER A 88 12.98 -0.91 1.46
N PHE A 89 12.70 -2.19 1.66
CA PHE A 89 12.85 -2.86 2.95
C PHE A 89 13.85 -4.01 2.82
N ASP A 90 14.73 -4.14 3.80
CA ASP A 90 15.66 -5.27 3.86
C ASP A 90 14.91 -6.54 4.29
N ALA A 91 14.98 -7.62 3.50
CA ALA A 91 14.32 -8.88 3.83
C ALA A 91 15.16 -9.82 4.73
N GLY A 92 16.37 -9.40 5.14
CA GLY A 92 17.36 -10.16 5.94
C GLY A 92 18.12 -11.22 5.12
N ALA A 93 19.31 -11.73 5.49
CA ALA A 93 20.30 -11.35 6.50
C ALA A 93 21.67 -11.28 5.79
N GLY A 94 22.25 -10.10 5.68
CA GLY A 94 23.54 -9.89 5.01
C GLY A 94 23.40 -9.28 3.63
N HIS A 95 23.77 -7.99 3.54
CA HIS A 95 24.30 -7.16 2.44
C HIS A 95 24.26 -7.63 0.97
N ALA A 96 23.28 -8.42 0.54
CA ALA A 96 23.03 -8.69 -0.86
C ALA A 96 21.85 -7.83 -1.31
N GLU A 97 22.12 -6.79 -2.10
CA GLU A 97 21.12 -5.87 -2.67
C GLU A 97 19.95 -6.59 -3.37
N HIS A 98 20.17 -7.82 -3.82
CA HIS A 98 19.18 -8.69 -4.47
C HIS A 98 18.07 -9.21 -3.54
N MET A 99 18.12 -8.94 -2.23
CA MET A 99 17.10 -9.39 -1.26
C MET A 99 16.22 -8.24 -0.74
N ALA A 100 16.37 -7.02 -1.26
CA ALA A 100 15.53 -5.90 -0.83
C ALA A 100 14.13 -5.99 -1.45
N LEU A 101 13.10 -5.90 -0.61
CA LEU A 101 11.71 -5.81 -1.04
C LEU A 101 11.39 -4.38 -1.47
N GLN A 102 11.05 -4.20 -2.73
CA GLN A 102 10.58 -2.93 -3.28
C GLN A 102 9.05 -2.83 -3.13
N VAL A 103 8.59 -1.91 -2.30
CA VAL A 103 7.16 -1.65 -2.10
C VAL A 103 6.76 -0.36 -2.80
N THR A 104 5.77 -0.45 -3.70
CA THR A 104 5.13 0.71 -4.33
C THR A 104 3.74 0.90 -3.77
N PHE A 105 3.44 2.12 -3.32
CA PHE A 105 2.10 2.54 -2.91
C PHE A 105 1.61 3.63 -3.86
N ASP A 106 0.52 3.38 -4.59
CA ASP A 106 -0.06 4.34 -5.53
C ASP A 106 -1.58 4.48 -5.37
N ILE A 107 -2.09 5.60 -5.89
CA ILE A 107 -3.51 5.86 -5.95
C ILE A 107 -3.97 5.62 -7.39
N ASP A 108 -5.14 5.00 -7.56
CA ASP A 108 -5.69 4.74 -8.88
C ASP A 108 -5.87 6.05 -9.66
N VAL A 109 -5.08 6.21 -10.71
CA VAL A 109 -5.05 7.43 -11.53
C VAL A 109 -6.36 7.68 -12.23
N ARG A 110 -7.06 6.62 -12.65
CA ARG A 110 -8.34 6.76 -13.36
C ARG A 110 -9.43 7.20 -12.39
N ASP A 111 -9.44 6.63 -11.19
CA ASP A 111 -10.34 7.07 -10.12
C ASP A 111 -10.02 8.52 -9.70
N SER A 112 -8.75 8.84 -9.48
CA SER A 112 -8.28 10.18 -9.12
C SER A 112 -8.67 11.22 -10.17
N ALA A 113 -8.42 10.93 -11.46
CA ALA A 113 -8.78 11.81 -12.56
C ALA A 113 -10.30 12.03 -12.61
N ARG A 114 -11.09 10.96 -12.45
CA ARG A 114 -12.56 11.04 -12.42
C ARG A 114 -13.04 11.90 -11.25
N LYS A 115 -12.48 11.78 -10.05
CA LYS A 115 -12.98 12.51 -8.88
C LYS A 115 -12.48 13.95 -8.77
N ARG A 116 -11.28 14.23 -9.29
CA ARG A 116 -10.63 15.54 -9.15
C ARG A 116 -10.79 16.43 -10.37
N LEU A 117 -10.68 15.88 -11.58
CA LEU A 117 -10.74 16.66 -12.82
C LEU A 117 -12.17 16.79 -13.37
N ALA A 118 -13.09 15.86 -13.04
CA ALA A 118 -14.49 16.00 -13.46
C ALA A 118 -15.29 17.01 -12.60
N LYS A 119 -14.63 17.71 -11.67
CA LYS A 119 -15.21 18.77 -10.84
C LYS A 119 -14.93 20.18 -11.39
N GLU A 120 -14.25 20.27 -12.54
CA GLU A 120 -14.08 21.51 -13.32
C GLU A 120 -15.07 21.50 -14.50
#